data_AF-A0A212J3Y8-F1
#
_entry.id   AF-A0A212J3Y8-F1
#
_cell.length_a   1.000
_cell.length_b   1.000
_cell.length_c   1.000
_cell.angle_alpha   90.00
_cell.angle_beta   90.00
_cell.angle_gamma   90.00
#
_symmetry.space_group_name_H-M   'P 1'
#
loop_
_entity.id
_entity.type
_entity.pdbx_description
1 polymer ?
#
loop_
_entity_poly.entity_id
_entity_poly.type
_entity_poly.pdbx_seq_one_letter_code
_entity_poly.pdbx_strand_id
1 'polypeptide(L)'
;MATETIPFDAAKYLDTPEAQAELVADAFETGDASYIAAALGTVARARSMTKVAKDAGVTREALYKALSADGDPKLSTLLGVMRALDLSISAHPATRV
;
A
#
# COMPACT_ATOMS: atom_id res chain seq x y z
N MET A 1 1.68 -25.08 29.29
CA MET A 1 2.16 -23.68 29.25
C MET A 1 1.60 -23.03 28.00
N ALA A 2 1.15 -21.79 28.07
CA ALA A 2 0.64 -21.07 26.90
C ALA A 2 1.81 -20.57 26.04
N THR A 3 1.69 -20.66 24.72
CA THR A 3 2.71 -20.16 23.78
C THR A 3 2.65 -18.62 23.75
N GLU A 4 3.78 -17.96 24.03
CA GLU A 4 3.89 -16.52 23.87
C GLU A 4 3.99 -16.14 22.38
N THR A 5 3.23 -15.12 21.97
CA THR A 5 3.17 -14.64 20.57
C THR A 5 3.44 -13.14 20.50
N ILE A 6 3.97 -12.69 19.36
CA ILE A 6 4.17 -11.26 19.06
C ILE A 6 3.23 -10.80 17.93
N PRO A 7 2.83 -9.52 17.88
CA PRO A 7 2.07 -8.98 16.76
C PRO A 7 2.81 -9.13 15.44
N PHE A 8 2.10 -9.60 14.41
CA PHE A 8 2.64 -9.70 13.06
C PHE A 8 2.69 -8.33 12.39
N ASP A 9 3.80 -8.03 11.71
CA ASP A 9 3.98 -6.81 10.92
C ASP A 9 4.47 -7.18 9.52
N ALA A 10 3.55 -7.19 8.57
CA ALA A 10 3.80 -7.57 7.18
C ALA A 10 4.90 -6.72 6.50
N ALA A 11 5.05 -5.44 6.91
CA ALA A 11 6.02 -4.53 6.31
C ALA A 11 7.47 -5.02 6.44
N LYS A 12 7.77 -5.89 7.41
CA LYS A 12 9.11 -6.47 7.65
C LYS A 12 9.49 -7.58 6.67
N TYR A 13 8.56 -8.04 5.83
CA TYR A 13 8.75 -9.16 4.92
C TYR A 13 8.54 -8.76 3.44
N LEU A 14 8.27 -7.48 3.18
CA LEU A 14 8.07 -6.94 1.83
C LEU A 14 9.38 -6.39 1.26
N ASP A 15 10.41 -7.23 1.23
CA ASP A 15 11.78 -6.81 0.92
C ASP A 15 12.07 -6.75 -0.57
N THR A 16 11.21 -7.36 -1.40
CA THR A 16 11.37 -7.41 -2.86
C THR A 16 10.31 -6.56 -3.57
N PRO A 17 10.62 -5.99 -4.76
CA PRO A 17 9.62 -5.35 -5.61
C PRO A 17 8.44 -6.26 -5.94
N GLU A 18 8.69 -7.55 -6.16
CA GLU A 18 7.68 -8.53 -6.54
C GLU A 18 6.66 -8.75 -5.42
N ALA A 19 7.12 -8.95 -4.18
CA ALA A 19 6.23 -9.16 -3.03
C ALA A 19 5.37 -7.91 -2.74
N GLN A 20 5.93 -6.72 -2.98
CA GLN A 20 5.18 -5.46 -2.83
C GLN A 20 4.11 -5.30 -3.90
N ALA A 21 4.45 -5.61 -5.16
CA ALA A 21 3.51 -5.58 -6.27
C ALA A 21 2.38 -6.60 -6.08
N GLU A 22 2.71 -7.81 -5.61
CA GLU A 22 1.74 -8.88 -5.33
C GLU A 22 0.73 -8.46 -4.26
N LEU A 23 1.19 -7.90 -3.13
CA LEU A 23 0.29 -7.41 -2.09
C LEU A 23 -0.66 -6.32 -2.59
N VAL A 24 -0.15 -5.38 -3.40
CA VAL A 24 -0.98 -4.29 -3.93
C VAL A 24 -1.96 -4.80 -4.99
N ALA A 25 -1.54 -5.76 -5.83
CA ALA A 25 -2.40 -6.39 -6.82
C ALA A 25 -3.55 -7.17 -6.15
N ASP A 26 -3.24 -8.03 -5.16
CA ASP A 26 -4.24 -8.73 -4.33
C ASP A 26 -5.25 -7.74 -3.73
N ALA A 27 -4.76 -6.62 -3.18
CA ALA A 27 -5.63 -5.60 -2.64
C ALA A 27 -6.58 -4.99 -3.68
N PHE A 28 -6.09 -4.72 -4.90
CA PHE A 28 -6.95 -4.21 -5.98
C PHE A 28 -8.03 -5.21 -6.43
N GLU A 29 -7.78 -6.52 -6.35
CA GLU A 29 -8.77 -7.54 -6.69
C GLU A 29 -9.99 -7.54 -5.75
N THR A 30 -9.80 -7.11 -4.50
CA THR A 30 -10.91 -7.03 -3.52
C THR A 30 -11.93 -5.94 -3.85
N GLY A 31 -11.53 -4.89 -4.56
CA GLY A 31 -12.35 -3.68 -4.73
C GLY A 31 -12.61 -2.88 -3.45
N ASP A 32 -11.95 -3.22 -2.34
CA ASP A 32 -12.10 -2.54 -1.04
C ASP A 32 -11.08 -1.39 -0.92
N ALA A 33 -11.59 -0.16 -0.89
CA ALA A 33 -10.76 1.05 -0.83
C ALA A 33 -9.90 1.12 0.45
N SER A 34 -10.44 0.69 1.60
CA SER A 34 -9.72 0.69 2.87
C SER A 34 -8.59 -0.34 2.86
N TYR A 35 -8.83 -1.52 2.28
CA TYR A 35 -7.79 -2.55 2.14
C TYR A 35 -6.68 -2.11 1.17
N ILE A 36 -7.04 -1.52 0.02
CA ILE A 36 -6.08 -0.94 -0.94
C ILE A 36 -5.22 0.13 -0.28
N ALA A 37 -5.83 1.05 0.48
CA ALA A 37 -5.10 2.09 1.20
C ALA A 37 -4.13 1.49 2.24
N ALA A 38 -4.57 0.49 3.01
CA ALA A 38 -3.75 -0.19 4.00
C ALA A 38 -2.58 -0.98 3.38
N ALA A 39 -2.80 -1.64 2.24
CA ALA A 39 -1.76 -2.35 1.48
C ALA A 39 -0.68 -1.39 0.99
N LEU A 40 -1.07 -0.28 0.34
CA LEU A 40 -0.16 0.79 -0.08
C LEU A 40 0.60 1.36 1.12
N GLY A 41 -0.06 1.57 2.25
CA GLY A 41 0.57 2.04 3.49
C GLY A 41 1.60 1.06 4.03
N THR A 42 1.35 -0.23 3.93
CA THR A 42 2.26 -1.30 4.36
C THR A 42 3.50 -1.37 3.47
N VAL A 43 3.34 -1.31 2.15
CA VAL A 43 4.47 -1.22 1.21
C VAL A 43 5.26 0.07 1.42
N ALA A 44 4.60 1.21 1.63
CA ALA A 44 5.26 2.49 1.91
C ALA A 44 6.09 2.46 3.20
N ARG A 45 5.62 1.74 4.23
CA ARG A 45 6.40 1.49 5.46
C ARG A 45 7.65 0.64 5.18
N ALA A 46 7.54 -0.41 4.37
CA ALA A 46 8.67 -1.25 3.98
C ALA A 46 9.76 -0.48 3.21
N ARG A 47 9.38 0.50 2.39
CA ARG A 47 10.29 1.32 1.56
C ARG A 47 10.83 2.60 2.21
N SER A 48 10.45 2.90 3.46
CA SER A 48 10.60 4.20 4.14
C SER A 48 9.54 5.24 3.76
N MET A 49 8.63 5.49 4.70
CA MET A 49 7.53 6.45 4.57
C MET A 49 7.99 7.86 4.20
N THR A 50 9.13 8.31 4.72
CA THR A 50 9.68 9.65 4.45
C THR A 50 10.04 9.81 2.98
N LYS A 51 10.66 8.78 2.38
CA LYS A 51 11.03 8.80 0.97
C LYS A 51 9.78 8.81 0.10
N VAL A 52 8.82 7.93 0.41
CA VAL A 52 7.57 7.81 -0.34
C VAL A 52 6.77 9.11 -0.30
N ALA A 53 6.63 9.74 0.87
CA ALA A 53 5.90 11.01 0.99
C ALA A 53 6.53 12.12 0.12
N LYS A 54 7.87 12.24 0.17
CA LYS A 54 8.62 13.20 -0.64
C LYS A 54 8.41 12.95 -2.13
N ASP A 55 8.57 11.71 -2.58
CA ASP A 55 8.49 11.34 -3.99
C ASP A 55 7.05 11.43 -4.52
N ALA A 56 6.05 11.23 -3.65
CA ALA A 56 4.63 11.42 -3.94
C ALA A 56 4.16 12.88 -3.84
N GLY A 57 5.02 13.81 -3.39
CA GLY A 57 4.69 15.24 -3.28
C GLY A 57 3.70 15.59 -2.16
N VAL A 58 3.67 14.81 -1.08
CA VAL A 58 2.79 15.01 0.08
C VAL A 58 3.58 15.04 1.38
N THR A 59 2.98 15.54 2.47
CA THR A 59 3.61 15.43 3.79
C THR A 59 3.50 14.00 4.33
N ARG A 60 4.38 13.63 5.26
CA ARG A 60 4.35 12.32 5.90
C ARG A 60 3.06 12.09 6.68
N GLU A 61 2.55 13.13 7.35
CA GLU A 61 1.30 13.10 8.10
C GLU A 61 0.09 12.91 7.17
N ALA A 62 0.07 13.62 6.04
CA ALA A 62 -0.98 13.47 5.03
C ALA A 62 -0.96 12.06 4.44
N LEU A 63 0.23 11.51 4.18
CA LEU A 63 0.38 10.15 3.67
C LEU A 63 -0.11 9.10 4.68
N TYR A 64 0.24 9.23 5.96
CA TYR A 64 -0.26 8.34 7.02
C TYR A 64 -1.78 8.36 7.13
N LYS A 65 -2.38 9.56 7.10
CA LYS A 65 -3.83 9.72 7.17
C LYS A 65 -4.52 9.15 5.94
N ALA A 66 -3.93 9.33 4.76
CA ALA A 66 -4.49 8.85 3.51
C ALA A 66 -4.42 7.32 3.38
N LEU A 67 -3.40 6.67 3.96
CA LEU A 67 -3.16 5.22 3.85
C LEU A 67 -3.48 4.43 5.13
N SER A 68 -4.18 5.05 6.09
CA SER A 68 -4.67 4.35 7.29
C SER A 68 -5.89 3.48 6.97
N ALA A 69 -6.31 2.62 7.91
CA ALA A 69 -7.51 1.79 7.77
C ALA A 69 -8.78 2.61 7.45
N ASP A 70 -8.91 3.80 8.06
CA ASP A 70 -10.02 4.73 7.83
C ASP A 70 -9.68 5.81 6.78
N GLY A 71 -8.58 5.64 6.06
CA GLY A 71 -8.10 6.59 5.06
C GLY A 71 -8.85 6.45 3.75
N ASP A 72 -9.00 7.57 3.03
CA ASP A 72 -9.51 7.59 1.65
C ASP A 72 -8.56 8.47 0.82
N PRO A 73 -7.51 7.88 0.22
CA PRO A 73 -6.54 8.63 -0.55
C PRO A 73 -7.21 9.17 -1.81
N LYS A 74 -7.14 10.50 -2.02
CA LYS A 74 -7.52 11.07 -3.31
C LYS A 74 -6.76 10.38 -4.44
N LEU A 75 -7.39 10.25 -5.60
CA LEU A 75 -6.78 9.58 -6.77
C LEU A 75 -5.39 10.14 -7.10
N SER A 76 -5.18 11.46 -6.97
CA SER A 76 -3.86 12.08 -7.19
C SER A 76 -2.80 11.60 -6.18
N THR A 77 -3.16 11.42 -4.91
CA THR A 77 -2.28 10.86 -3.88
C THR A 77 -1.99 9.40 -4.16
N LEU A 78 -3.00 8.60 -4.51
CA LEU A 78 -2.82 7.19 -4.87
C LEU A 78 -1.84 7.05 -6.03
N LEU A 79 -2.03 7.78 -7.13
CA LEU A 79 -1.14 7.75 -8.29
C LEU A 79 0.27 8.26 -7.98
N GLY A 80 0.41 9.24 -7.09
CA GLY A 80 1.69 9.74 -6.60
C GLY A 80 2.45 8.68 -5.78
N VAL A 81 1.75 8.01 -4.88
CA VAL A 81 2.30 6.93 -4.04
C VAL A 81 2.71 5.74 -4.91
N MET A 82 1.87 5.30 -5.84
CA MET A 82 2.23 4.18 -6.72
C MET A 82 3.49 4.45 -7.53
N ARG A 83 3.63 5.67 -8.05
CA ARG A 83 4.86 6.09 -8.74
C ARG A 83 6.07 6.10 -7.81
N ALA A 84 5.91 6.62 -6.58
CA ALA A 84 6.97 6.63 -5.58
C ALA A 84 7.41 5.21 -5.15
N LEU A 85 6.50 4.24 -5.28
CA LEU A 85 6.74 2.82 -5.01
C LEU A 85 7.22 2.04 -6.25
N ASP A 86 7.37 2.71 -7.40
CA ASP A 86 7.70 2.09 -8.69
C ASP A 86 6.67 1.02 -9.15
N LEU A 87 5.39 1.29 -8.89
CA LEU A 87 4.26 0.44 -9.26
C LEU A 87 3.41 1.08 -10.37
N SER A 88 2.88 0.25 -11.27
CA SER A 88 1.96 0.65 -12.34
C SER A 88 0.58 0.00 -12.19
N ILE A 89 -0.49 0.73 -12.54
CA ILE A 89 -1.85 0.17 -12.68
C ILE A 89 -2.19 0.04 -14.15
N SER A 90 -2.89 -1.05 -14.52
CA SER A 90 -3.50 -1.24 -15.83
C SER A 90 -4.97 -1.64 -15.70
N ALA A 91 -5.78 -1.25 -16.67
CA ALA A 91 -7.15 -1.70 -16.82
C ALA A 91 -7.21 -2.96 -17.67
N HIS A 92 -7.95 -3.96 -17.22
CA HIS A 92 -8.19 -5.21 -17.95
C HIS A 92 -9.70 -5.42 -18.13
N PRO A 93 -10.15 -6.09 -19.21
CA PRO A 93 -11.55 -6.47 -19.35
C PRO A 93 -12.02 -7.27 -18.14
N ALA A 94 -13.17 -6.91 -17.58
CA ALA A 94 -13.83 -7.71 -16.55
C ALA A 94 -14.34 -9.00 -17.20
N THR A 95 -13.50 -10.03 -17.25
CA THR A 95 -13.90 -11.35 -17.75
C THR A 95 -14.71 -12.00 -16.65
N ARG A 96 -16.03 -11.81 -16.66
CA ARG A 96 -16.95 -12.67 -15.90
C ARG A 96 -17.03 -13.99 -16.66
N VAL A 97 -16.29 -15.00 -16.19
CA VAL A 97 -16.54 -16.40 -16.57
C VAL A 97 -17.71 -16.92 -15.75
#